data_AF-A0A978U264-F1
#
_entry.id   AF-A0A978U264-F1
#
_cell.length_a   1.000
_cell.length_b   1.000
_cell.length_c   1.000
_cell.angle_alpha   90.00
_cell.angle_beta   90.00
_cell.angle_gamma   90.00
#
_symmetry.space_group_name_H-M   'P 1'
#
loop_
_entity.id
_entity.type
_entity.pdbx_description
1 polymer ?
#
loop_
_entity_poly.entity_id
_entity_poly.type
_entity_poly.pdbx_seq_one_letter_code
_entity_poly.pdbx_strand_id
1 'polypeptide(L)'
;MAGQILLVDDEPGLRQAVQAYLEDSGFTVQTASNARDGWDLLQQSLPDLVITDIMMPQVDGYQFLKQMRDDPRFETLPVIFLTARGMTSDRIQGYTAGCDAYLPKPFDPEELVAIVNSLLERRAALNRAASDSETPDIAEMARQIAEIRAMLNQRGSIAQTPAPIKIDLTPREQSVLERVAEGLMNKEIARQLDTSVRNVEKYVSRLFSKTGTNSRTELVRYALEHGLTK
;
A
#
# COMPACT_ATOMS: atom_id res chain seq x y z
N MET A 1 -3.39 1.10 26.78
CA MET A 1 -4.63 0.68 26.11
C MET A 1 -4.64 -0.83 26.10
N ALA A 2 -5.76 -1.46 26.43
CA ALA A 2 -5.92 -2.90 26.28
C ALA A 2 -5.87 -3.26 24.79
N GLY A 3 -4.94 -4.12 24.38
CA GLY A 3 -4.85 -4.57 22.98
C GLY A 3 -5.98 -5.56 22.66
N GLN A 4 -6.51 -5.49 21.44
CA GLN A 4 -7.46 -6.47 20.91
C GLN A 4 -6.71 -7.61 20.22
N ILE A 5 -6.96 -8.84 20.65
CA ILE A 5 -6.29 -10.04 20.15
C ILE A 5 -7.33 -10.95 19.51
N LEU A 6 -7.02 -11.46 18.33
CA LEU A 6 -7.74 -12.59 17.75
C LEU A 6 -6.95 -13.88 18.01
N LEU A 7 -7.57 -14.83 18.72
CA LEU A 7 -7.03 -16.15 19.01
C LEU A 7 -7.73 -17.21 18.16
N VAL A 8 -6.97 -17.91 17.31
CA VAL A 8 -7.47 -18.94 16.39
C VAL A 8 -6.80 -20.28 16.70
N ASP A 9 -7.55 -21.21 17.29
CA ASP A 9 -7.06 -22.53 17.67
C ASP A 9 -8.24 -23.49 17.60
N ASP A 10 -8.08 -24.72 17.10
CA ASP A 10 -9.17 -25.68 16.99
C ASP A 10 -9.42 -26.48 18.28
N GLU A 11 -8.46 -26.47 19.22
CA GLU A 11 -8.57 -27.15 20.50
C GLU A 11 -9.34 -26.29 21.53
N PRO A 12 -10.60 -26.63 21.87
CA PRO A 12 -11.45 -25.75 22.66
C PRO A 12 -10.94 -25.52 24.08
N GLY A 13 -10.32 -26.54 24.70
CA GLY A 13 -9.78 -26.45 26.06
C GLY A 13 -8.61 -25.49 26.16
N LEU A 14 -7.62 -25.65 25.27
CA LEU A 14 -6.49 -24.73 25.20
C LEU A 14 -6.93 -23.32 24.81
N ARG A 15 -7.80 -23.18 23.80
CA ARG A 15 -8.34 -21.88 23.38
C ARG A 15 -8.98 -21.13 24.54
N GLN A 16 -9.79 -21.80 25.35
CA GLN A 16 -10.43 -21.20 26.53
C GLN A 16 -9.41 -20.82 27.61
N ALA A 17 -8.41 -21.67 27.87
CA ALA A 17 -7.37 -21.38 28.86
C ALA A 17 -6.51 -20.17 28.46
N VAL A 18 -6.08 -20.11 27.20
CA VAL A 18 -5.30 -18.99 26.66
C VAL A 18 -6.12 -17.70 26.64
N GLN A 19 -7.38 -17.78 26.24
CA GLN A 19 -8.30 -16.64 26.30
C GLN A 19 -8.37 -16.07 27.72
N ALA A 20 -8.69 -16.90 28.71
CA ALA A 20 -8.83 -16.46 30.10
C ALA A 20 -7.54 -15.81 30.62
N TYR A 21 -6.38 -16.40 30.34
CA TYR A 21 -5.11 -15.86 30.80
C TYR A 21 -4.77 -14.50 30.18
N LEU A 22 -5.04 -14.32 28.88
CA LEU A 22 -4.84 -13.04 28.19
C LEU A 22 -5.84 -11.98 28.67
N GLU A 23 -7.09 -12.35 28.91
CA GLU A 23 -8.11 -11.45 29.48
C GLU A 23 -7.74 -11.00 30.90
N ASP A 24 -7.27 -11.92 31.76
CA ASP A 24 -6.74 -11.60 33.09
C ASP A 24 -5.51 -10.67 33.03
N SER A 25 -4.74 -10.75 31.94
CA SER A 25 -3.61 -9.86 31.66
C SER A 25 -4.04 -8.48 31.10
N GLY A 26 -5.34 -8.24 30.95
CA GLY A 26 -5.90 -6.96 30.52
C GLY A 26 -6.09 -6.79 29.02
N PHE A 27 -6.03 -7.87 28.23
CA PHE A 27 -6.35 -7.85 26.81
C PHE A 27 -7.84 -8.10 26.54
N THR A 28 -8.34 -7.66 25.38
CA THR A 28 -9.64 -8.09 24.88
C THR A 28 -9.41 -9.18 23.85
N VAL A 29 -10.00 -10.37 24.05
CA VAL A 29 -9.73 -11.53 23.19
C VAL A 29 -10.99 -11.96 22.45
N GLN A 30 -10.94 -11.95 21.12
CA GLN A 30 -11.90 -12.65 20.29
C GLN A 30 -11.34 -14.02 19.92
N THR A 31 -12.18 -15.04 19.94
CA THR A 31 -11.76 -16.41 19.64
C THR A 31 -12.43 -16.97 18.39
N ALA A 32 -11.69 -17.77 17.64
CA ALA A 32 -12.16 -18.52 16.49
C ALA A 32 -11.74 -19.98 16.60
N SER A 33 -12.59 -20.88 16.12
CA SER A 33 -12.36 -22.33 16.20
C SER A 33 -11.58 -22.91 15.02
N ASN A 34 -11.37 -22.11 13.98
CA ASN A 34 -10.67 -22.50 12.77
C ASN A 34 -10.31 -21.23 11.98
N ALA A 35 -9.44 -21.37 10.97
CA ALA A 35 -8.98 -20.25 10.15
C ALA A 35 -10.11 -19.51 9.41
N ARG A 36 -11.21 -20.20 9.05
CA ARG A 36 -12.33 -19.57 8.34
C ARG A 36 -13.11 -18.64 9.25
N ASP A 37 -13.47 -19.10 10.45
CA ASP A 37 -14.10 -18.25 11.47
C ASP A 37 -13.18 -17.07 11.83
N GLY A 38 -11.87 -17.33 11.94
CA GLY A 38 -10.86 -16.30 12.18
C GLY A 38 -10.82 -15.25 11.08
N TRP A 39 -10.89 -15.69 9.82
CA TRP A 39 -10.98 -14.79 8.67
C TRP A 39 -12.26 -13.94 8.70
N ASP A 40 -13.41 -14.56 8.98
CA ASP A 40 -14.69 -13.86 9.05
C ASP A 40 -14.69 -12.80 10.17
N LEU A 41 -14.01 -13.05 11.29
CA LEU A 41 -13.81 -12.06 12.36
C LEU A 41 -12.86 -10.92 11.93
N LEU A 42 -11.75 -11.24 11.25
CA LEU A 42 -10.84 -10.22 10.70
C LEU A 42 -11.55 -9.25 9.74
N GLN A 43 -12.54 -9.74 8.98
CA GLN A 43 -13.33 -8.90 8.08
C GLN A 43 -14.28 -7.95 8.83
N GLN A 44 -14.68 -8.29 10.05
CA GLN A 44 -15.62 -7.49 10.85
C GLN A 44 -14.92 -6.44 11.70
N SER A 45 -13.80 -6.80 12.31
CA SER A 45 -13.00 -5.91 13.16
C SER A 45 -11.52 -6.22 13.03
N LEU A 46 -10.71 -5.17 12.91
CA LEU A 46 -9.26 -5.28 12.84
C LEU A 46 -8.68 -5.42 14.27
N PRO A 47 -8.09 -6.58 14.63
CA PRO A 47 -7.39 -6.71 15.91
C PRO A 47 -6.02 -6.04 15.85
N ASP A 48 -5.40 -5.85 17.02
CA ASP A 48 -4.03 -5.35 17.12
C ASP A 48 -2.99 -6.45 16.89
N LEU A 49 -3.35 -7.73 17.14
CA LEU A 49 -2.50 -8.90 17.02
C LEU A 49 -3.33 -10.18 16.79
N VAL A 50 -2.77 -11.14 16.05
CA VAL A 50 -3.35 -12.48 15.87
C VAL A 50 -2.45 -13.54 16.50
N ILE A 51 -3.05 -14.47 17.23
CA ILE A 51 -2.42 -15.70 17.71
C ILE A 51 -3.12 -16.85 16.99
N THR A 52 -2.38 -17.72 16.32
CA THR A 52 -2.98 -18.83 15.57
C THR A 52 -2.19 -20.13 15.72
N ASP A 53 -2.89 -21.27 15.82
CA ASP A 53 -2.24 -22.57 15.64
C ASP A 53 -1.93 -22.80 14.16
N ILE A 54 -0.87 -23.54 13.89
CA ILE A 54 -0.56 -24.08 12.57
C ILE A 54 -1.42 -25.30 12.28
N MET A 55 -1.62 -26.17 13.26
CA MET A 55 -2.19 -27.51 13.07
C MET A 55 -3.72 -27.50 13.14
N MET A 56 -4.37 -26.78 12.22
CA MET A 56 -5.84 -26.71 12.14
C MET A 56 -6.40 -27.52 10.96
N PRO A 57 -7.63 -28.06 11.06
CA PRO A 57 -8.28 -28.77 9.97
C PRO A 57 -8.70 -27.82 8.84
N GLN A 58 -8.76 -28.37 7.61
CA GLN A 58 -9.16 -27.71 6.36
C GLN A 58 -8.18 -26.63 5.88
N VAL A 59 -7.91 -25.62 6.69
CA VAL A 59 -7.00 -24.51 6.41
C VAL A 59 -6.02 -24.42 7.57
N ASP A 60 -4.75 -24.66 7.28
CA ASP A 60 -3.69 -24.59 8.27
C ASP A 60 -3.26 -23.14 8.56
N GLY A 61 -2.51 -22.93 9.65
CA GLY A 61 -2.07 -21.58 10.03
C GLY A 61 -1.11 -20.93 9.02
N TYR A 62 -0.39 -21.69 8.20
CA TYR A 62 0.45 -21.13 7.14
C TYR A 62 -0.39 -20.56 6.00
N GLN A 63 -1.44 -21.27 5.59
CA GLN A 63 -2.39 -20.80 4.59
C GLN A 63 -3.16 -19.59 5.10
N PHE A 64 -3.57 -19.60 6.37
CA PHE A 64 -4.23 -18.47 7.01
C PHE A 64 -3.32 -17.23 7.04
N LEU A 65 -2.07 -17.36 7.49
CA LEU A 65 -1.08 -16.29 7.46
C LEU A 65 -0.88 -15.77 6.03
N LYS A 66 -0.72 -16.66 5.05
CA LYS A 66 -0.56 -16.26 3.66
C LYS A 66 -1.75 -15.42 3.17
N GLN A 67 -2.98 -15.86 3.48
CA GLN A 67 -4.19 -15.12 3.13
C GLN A 67 -4.20 -13.72 3.77
N MET A 68 -3.73 -13.58 5.01
CA MET A 68 -3.58 -12.28 5.67
C MET A 68 -2.51 -11.40 4.99
N ARG A 69 -1.40 -11.98 4.52
CA ARG A 69 -0.34 -11.23 3.82
C ARG A 69 -0.74 -10.83 2.40
N ASP A 70 -1.63 -11.59 1.76
CA ASP A 70 -2.18 -11.27 0.44
C ASP A 70 -3.22 -10.13 0.48
N ASP A 71 -3.73 -9.76 1.66
CA ASP A 71 -4.68 -8.65 1.86
C ASP A 71 -3.96 -7.41 2.46
N PRO A 72 -3.89 -6.27 1.74
CA PRO A 72 -3.21 -5.07 2.22
C PRO A 72 -3.70 -4.55 3.58
N ARG A 73 -4.92 -4.90 4.01
CA ARG A 73 -5.46 -4.51 5.31
C ARG A 73 -4.80 -5.24 6.47
N PHE A 74 -4.31 -6.46 6.25
CA PHE A 74 -3.74 -7.32 7.28
C PHE A 74 -2.25 -7.64 7.05
N GLU A 75 -1.68 -7.12 5.96
CA GLU A 75 -0.27 -7.35 5.59
C GLU A 75 0.70 -7.08 6.76
N THR A 76 0.46 -6.02 7.51
CA THR A 76 1.31 -5.58 8.65
C THR A 76 0.80 -6.02 10.02
N LEU A 77 -0.31 -6.77 10.07
CA LEU A 77 -0.89 -7.25 11.33
C LEU A 77 0.04 -8.30 11.96
N PRO A 78 0.53 -8.10 13.20
CA PRO A 78 1.41 -9.05 13.86
C PRO A 78 0.75 -10.42 14.06
N VAL A 79 1.47 -11.49 13.74
CA VAL A 79 1.00 -12.87 13.89
C VAL A 79 1.97 -13.69 14.75
N ILE A 80 1.44 -14.31 15.79
CA ILE A 80 2.13 -15.29 16.61
C ILE A 80 1.63 -16.69 16.24
N PHE A 81 2.54 -17.59 15.88
CA PHE A 81 2.22 -19.01 15.83
C PHE A 81 2.32 -19.63 17.21
N LEU A 82 1.23 -20.26 17.66
CA LEU A 82 1.16 -21.02 18.91
C LEU A 82 0.83 -22.47 18.58
N THR A 83 1.82 -23.37 18.53
CA THR A 83 1.63 -24.68 17.88
C THR A 83 2.44 -25.81 18.49
N ALA A 84 1.99 -27.06 18.33
CA ALA A 84 2.74 -28.25 18.77
C ALA A 84 4.00 -28.53 17.92
N ARG A 85 4.17 -27.86 16.77
CA ARG A 85 5.37 -28.00 15.93
C ARG A 85 6.56 -27.26 16.54
N GLY A 86 7.45 -27.99 17.21
CA GLY A 86 8.58 -27.40 17.95
C GLY A 86 9.96 -27.51 17.31
N MET A 87 10.10 -28.13 16.12
CA MET A 87 11.43 -28.31 15.53
C MET A 87 12.00 -27.00 15.00
N THR A 88 13.34 -26.88 15.01
CA THR A 88 14.02 -25.69 14.47
C THR A 88 13.63 -25.42 13.02
N SER A 89 13.43 -26.45 12.21
CA SER A 89 12.95 -26.32 10.82
C SER A 89 11.56 -25.70 10.73
N ASP A 90 10.63 -26.08 11.62
CA ASP A 90 9.29 -25.52 11.65
C ASP A 90 9.32 -24.04 12.02
N ARG A 91 10.16 -23.68 13.01
CA ARG A 91 10.36 -22.27 13.41
C ARG A 91 10.93 -21.43 12.26
N ILE A 92 11.95 -21.94 11.57
CA ILE A 92 12.54 -21.26 10.40
C ILE A 92 11.48 -21.06 9.31
N GLN A 93 10.67 -22.09 9.04
CA GLN A 93 9.58 -21.99 8.06
C GLN A 93 8.54 -20.93 8.48
N GLY A 94 8.15 -20.90 9.77
CA GLY A 94 7.28 -19.88 10.35
C GLY A 94 7.76 -18.46 10.07
N TYR A 95 9.01 -18.15 10.47
CA TYR A 95 9.58 -16.83 10.25
C TYR A 95 9.74 -16.48 8.77
N THR A 96 10.10 -17.45 7.93
CA THR A 96 10.20 -17.25 6.47
C THR A 96 8.83 -16.95 5.84
N ALA A 97 7.76 -17.52 6.38
CA ALA A 97 6.39 -17.24 5.96
C ALA A 97 5.88 -15.86 6.43
N GLY A 98 6.60 -15.19 7.33
CA GLY A 98 6.29 -13.84 7.81
C GLY A 98 5.48 -13.77 9.09
N CYS A 99 5.57 -14.78 9.98
CA CYS A 99 5.11 -14.62 11.36
C CYS A 99 6.10 -13.77 12.16
N ASP A 100 5.60 -13.05 13.16
CA ASP A 100 6.38 -12.16 14.01
C ASP A 100 6.95 -12.88 15.23
N ALA A 101 6.26 -13.92 15.70
CA ALA A 101 6.75 -14.79 16.74
C ALA A 101 6.27 -16.23 16.55
N TYR A 102 7.03 -17.15 17.13
CA TYR A 102 6.75 -18.58 17.08
C TYR A 102 6.97 -19.19 18.46
N LEU A 103 5.89 -19.67 19.08
CA LEU A 103 5.87 -20.25 20.42
C LEU A 103 5.38 -21.71 20.38
N PRO A 104 6.26 -22.70 20.63
CA PRO A 104 5.86 -24.10 20.60
C PRO A 104 5.09 -24.52 21.86
N LYS A 105 4.13 -25.43 21.73
CA LYS A 105 3.41 -26.09 22.83
C LYS A 105 4.25 -27.27 23.37
N PRO A 106 4.35 -27.50 24.70
CA PRO A 106 3.83 -26.66 25.78
C PRO A 106 4.65 -25.38 25.96
N PHE A 107 3.99 -24.31 26.42
CA PHE A 107 4.58 -22.99 26.62
C PHE A 107 4.26 -22.44 28.00
N ASP A 108 5.02 -21.44 28.43
CA ASP A 108 4.70 -20.65 29.61
C ASP A 108 3.72 -19.52 29.25
N PRO A 109 2.54 -19.40 29.89
CA PRO A 109 1.63 -18.29 29.65
C PRO A 109 2.28 -16.90 29.84
N GLU A 110 3.22 -16.76 30.77
CA GLU A 110 3.96 -15.50 30.98
C GLU A 110 4.84 -15.16 29.76
N GLU A 111 5.44 -16.17 29.13
CA GLU A 111 6.21 -16.01 27.89
C GLU A 111 5.32 -15.50 26.76
N LEU A 112 4.12 -16.06 26.60
CA LEU A 112 3.17 -15.59 25.59
C LEU A 112 2.80 -14.12 25.81
N VAL A 113 2.49 -13.72 27.04
CA VAL A 113 2.15 -12.33 27.37
C VAL A 113 3.33 -11.39 27.11
N ALA A 114 4.55 -11.80 27.44
CA ALA A 114 5.76 -11.01 27.16
C ALA A 114 5.94 -10.77 25.65
N ILE A 115 5.72 -11.80 24.82
CA ILE A 115 5.79 -11.68 23.35
C ILE A 115 4.70 -10.73 22.84
N VAL A 116 3.45 -10.91 23.30
CA VAL A 116 2.32 -10.06 22.90
C VAL A 116 2.61 -8.59 23.21
N ASN A 117 3.04 -8.27 24.44
CA ASN A 117 3.36 -6.91 24.83
C ASN A 117 4.48 -6.31 23.96
N SER A 118 5.57 -7.04 23.74
CA SER A 118 6.68 -6.60 22.91
C SER A 118 6.25 -6.24 21.48
N LEU A 119 5.40 -7.06 20.87
CA LEU A 119 4.88 -6.81 19.52
C LEU A 119 3.94 -5.60 19.47
N LEU A 120 3.03 -5.47 20.44
CA LEU A 120 2.12 -4.33 20.53
C LEU A 120 2.85 -3.01 20.79
N GLU A 121 3.86 -3.01 21.66
CA GLU A 121 4.70 -1.84 21.93
C GLU A 121 5.48 -1.40 20.69
N ARG A 122 6.09 -2.35 19.98
CA ARG A 122 6.79 -2.08 18.71
C ARG A 122 5.84 -1.46 17.68
N ARG A 123 4.63 -2.01 17.54
CA ARG A 123 3.62 -1.47 16.63
C ARG A 123 3.18 -0.05 17.02
N ALA A 124 2.93 0.18 18.31
CA ALA A 124 2.57 1.50 18.81
C ALA A 124 3.68 2.54 18.57
N ALA A 125 4.95 2.15 18.71
CA ALA A 125 6.09 3.03 18.41
C ALA A 125 6.19 3.38 16.92
N LEU A 126 5.99 2.40 16.03
CA LEU A 126 5.95 2.63 14.58
C LEU A 126 4.81 3.58 14.18
N ASN A 127 3.62 3.38 14.77
CA ASN A 127 2.47 4.25 14.51
C ASN A 127 2.72 5.69 14.97
N ARG A 128 3.38 5.88 16.14
CA ARG A 128 3.77 7.23 16.61
C ARG A 128 4.79 7.88 15.68
N ALA A 129 5.81 7.13 15.25
CA ALA A 129 6.81 7.65 14.32
C ALA A 129 6.20 8.03 12.95
N ALA A 130 5.22 7.26 12.47
CA ALA A 130 4.48 7.58 11.26
C ALA A 130 3.61 8.83 11.43
N SER A 131 2.91 8.99 12.55
CA SER A 131 2.10 10.19 12.83
C SER A 131 2.95 11.44 13.04
N ASP A 132 4.15 11.31 13.62
CA ASP A 132 5.08 12.43 13.79
C ASP A 132 5.77 12.83 12.48
N SER A 133 5.79 11.92 11.48
CA SER A 133 6.33 12.14 10.14
C SER A 133 5.31 12.69 9.15
N GLU A 134 4.00 12.61 9.45
CA GLU A 134 2.99 13.42 8.76
C GLU A 134 3.16 14.87 9.22
N THR A 135 4.04 15.59 8.52
CA THR A 135 4.13 17.05 8.56
C THR A 135 2.72 17.66 8.67
N PRO A 136 2.39 18.34 9.79
CA PRO A 136 1.19 19.18 9.89
C PRO A 136 1.07 20.16 8.71
N ASP A 137 2.22 20.45 8.08
CA ASP A 137 2.43 21.38 6.99
C ASP A 137 1.69 21.02 5.68
N ILE A 138 1.58 19.75 5.27
CA ILE A 138 0.97 19.45 3.95
C ILE A 138 -0.56 19.66 3.98
N ALA A 139 -1.21 19.23 5.06
CA ALA A 139 -2.65 19.42 5.23
C ALA A 139 -2.99 20.89 5.50
N GLU A 140 -2.14 21.60 6.24
CA GLU A 140 -2.30 23.02 6.53
C GLU A 140 -2.04 23.88 5.28
N MET A 141 -0.98 23.59 4.51
CA MET A 141 -0.72 24.19 3.20
C MET A 141 -1.85 23.92 2.21
N ALA A 142 -2.42 22.71 2.19
CA ALA A 142 -3.56 22.39 1.32
C ALA A 142 -4.81 23.21 1.67
N ARG A 143 -5.07 23.43 2.96
CA ARG A 143 -6.16 24.32 3.43
C ARG A 143 -5.88 25.77 3.05
N GLN A 144 -4.67 26.27 3.28
CA GLN A 144 -4.28 27.64 2.90
C GLN A 144 -4.41 27.87 1.38
N ILE A 145 -4.03 26.89 0.54
CA ILE A 145 -4.21 26.95 -0.91
C ILE A 145 -5.70 26.98 -1.29
N ALA A 146 -6.54 26.18 -0.63
CA ALA A 146 -7.98 26.16 -0.87
C ALA A 146 -8.64 27.50 -0.48
N GLU A 147 -8.21 28.09 0.63
CA GLU A 147 -8.68 29.38 1.12
C GLU A 147 -8.28 30.53 0.19
N ILE A 148 -7.01 30.56 -0.26
CA ILE A 148 -6.53 31.52 -1.26
C ILE A 148 -7.31 31.35 -2.58
N ARG A 149 -7.57 30.12 -3.03
CA ARG A 149 -8.40 29.87 -4.24
C ARG A 149 -9.82 30.41 -4.07
N ALA A 150 -10.44 30.21 -2.90
CA ALA A 150 -11.78 30.72 -2.62
C ALA A 150 -11.81 32.26 -2.60
N MET A 151 -10.79 32.90 -2.02
CA MET A 151 -10.64 34.36 -2.01
C MET A 151 -10.41 34.94 -3.42
N LEU A 152 -9.64 34.26 -4.26
CA LEU A 152 -9.40 34.68 -5.65
C LEU A 152 -10.65 34.54 -6.54
N ASN A 153 -11.47 33.50 -6.33
CA ASN A 153 -12.72 33.29 -7.07
C ASN A 153 -13.81 34.33 -6.79
N GLN A 154 -13.76 35.05 -5.66
CA GLN A 154 -14.71 36.14 -5.38
C GLN A 154 -14.41 37.43 -6.17
N ARG A 155 -13.23 37.57 -6.80
CA ARG A 155 -12.83 38.81 -7.51
C ARG A 155 -12.96 38.79 -9.03
N GLY A 156 -13.54 37.74 -9.63
CA GLY A 156 -13.55 37.61 -11.09
C GLY A 156 -14.78 36.92 -11.64
N SER A 157 -15.92 37.59 -11.63
CA SER A 157 -17.00 37.29 -12.56
C SER A 157 -16.56 37.69 -13.97
N ILE A 158 -15.86 36.81 -14.69
CA ILE A 158 -15.70 36.95 -16.14
C ILE A 158 -15.87 35.57 -16.77
N ALA A 159 -16.94 35.42 -17.54
CA ALA A 159 -17.15 34.26 -18.40
C ALA A 159 -15.94 34.07 -19.32
N GLN A 160 -15.25 32.94 -19.20
CA GLN A 160 -14.21 32.54 -20.14
C GLN A 160 -14.56 31.15 -20.66
N THR A 161 -14.99 31.10 -21.91
CA THR A 161 -14.74 29.93 -22.77
C THR A 161 -13.24 29.66 -22.71
N PRO A 162 -12.76 28.46 -22.34
CA PRO A 162 -11.33 28.25 -22.27
C PRO A 162 -10.73 28.31 -23.67
N ALA A 163 -9.92 29.35 -23.91
CA ALA A 163 -9.02 29.42 -25.05
C ALA A 163 -7.93 28.33 -24.90
N PRO A 164 -7.40 27.81 -26.02
CA PRO A 164 -6.43 26.72 -25.98
C PRO A 164 -5.17 27.14 -25.22
N ILE A 165 -4.75 26.28 -24.28
CA ILE A 165 -3.49 26.40 -23.54
C ILE A 165 -2.36 26.40 -24.58
N LYS A 166 -1.71 27.56 -24.78
CA LYS A 166 -0.51 27.65 -25.62
C LYS A 166 0.65 26.97 -24.88
N ILE A 167 0.96 25.74 -25.24
CA ILE A 167 2.24 25.12 -24.88
C ILE A 167 3.31 25.73 -25.80
N ASP A 168 4.27 26.45 -25.21
CA ASP A 168 5.42 26.98 -25.96
C ASP A 168 6.38 25.83 -26.33
N LEU A 169 6.16 25.27 -27.53
CA LEU A 169 7.06 24.31 -28.17
C LEU A 169 8.17 25.07 -28.90
N THR A 170 9.40 24.62 -28.72
CA THR A 170 10.51 25.11 -29.56
C THR A 170 10.28 24.67 -31.01
N PRO A 171 10.81 25.39 -32.02
CA PRO A 171 10.64 25.02 -33.42
C PRO A 171 11.06 23.57 -33.74
N ARG A 172 12.07 23.05 -33.01
CA ARG A 172 12.52 21.66 -33.13
C ARG A 172 11.59 20.65 -32.48
N GLU A 173 11.01 20.98 -31.32
CA GLU A 173 9.98 20.14 -30.69
C GLU A 173 8.72 20.08 -31.55
N GLN A 174 8.32 21.21 -32.15
CA GLN A 174 7.20 21.29 -33.09
C GLN A 174 7.42 20.39 -34.31
N SER A 175 8.62 20.46 -34.91
CA SER A 175 8.97 19.61 -36.06
C SER A 175 8.96 18.11 -35.71
N VAL A 176 9.38 17.75 -34.50
CA VAL A 176 9.33 16.36 -34.03
C VAL A 176 7.88 15.94 -33.76
N LEU A 177 7.06 16.80 -33.16
CA LEU A 177 5.65 16.52 -32.87
C LEU A 177 4.84 16.26 -34.14
N GLU A 178 5.05 17.05 -35.20
CA GLU A 178 4.41 16.85 -36.52
C GLU A 178 4.71 15.47 -37.09
N ARG A 179 5.98 15.07 -37.12
CA ARG A 179 6.39 13.75 -37.63
C ARG A 179 5.91 12.60 -36.73
N VAL A 180 5.76 12.85 -35.43
CA VAL A 180 5.17 11.88 -34.51
C VAL A 180 3.68 11.68 -34.81
N ALA A 181 2.95 12.76 -35.08
CA ALA A 181 1.54 12.74 -35.47
C ALA A 181 1.31 12.10 -36.85
N GLU A 182 2.25 12.25 -37.78
CA GLU A 182 2.27 11.53 -39.08
C GLU A 182 2.54 10.01 -38.93
N GLY A 183 2.85 9.53 -37.73
CA GLY A 183 3.07 8.09 -37.46
C GLY A 183 4.50 7.59 -37.70
N LEU A 184 5.47 8.48 -37.95
CA LEU A 184 6.84 8.10 -38.31
C LEU A 184 7.66 7.60 -37.12
N MET A 185 8.40 6.52 -37.27
CA MET A 185 9.28 5.99 -36.22
C MET A 185 10.47 6.90 -35.94
N ASN A 186 11.06 6.84 -34.74
CA ASN A 186 12.19 7.70 -34.35
C ASN A 186 13.36 7.67 -35.35
N LYS A 187 13.60 6.52 -35.99
CA LYS A 187 14.62 6.35 -37.04
C LYS A 187 14.30 7.11 -38.32
N GLU A 188 13.02 7.24 -38.67
CA GLU A 188 12.54 7.96 -39.85
C GLU A 188 12.54 9.46 -39.59
N ILE A 189 12.09 9.88 -38.40
CA ILE A 189 12.17 11.28 -37.94
C ILE A 189 13.61 11.76 -37.93
N ALA A 190 14.54 10.94 -37.42
CA ALA A 190 15.96 11.25 -37.39
C ALA A 190 16.53 11.51 -38.80
N ARG A 191 16.13 10.68 -39.78
CA ARG A 191 16.51 10.86 -41.19
C ARG A 191 15.92 12.12 -41.81
N GLN A 192 14.66 12.45 -41.51
CA GLN A 192 13.99 13.61 -42.09
C GLN A 192 14.43 14.95 -41.49
N LEU A 193 14.79 14.98 -40.21
CA LEU A 193 15.20 16.20 -39.51
C LEU A 193 16.72 16.40 -39.46
N ASP A 194 17.48 15.55 -40.17
CA ASP A 194 18.94 15.48 -40.20
C ASP A 194 19.56 15.52 -38.80
N THR A 195 19.15 14.57 -37.96
CA THR A 195 19.56 14.47 -36.56
C THR A 195 19.74 13.02 -36.12
N SER A 196 20.34 12.80 -34.95
CA SER A 196 20.50 11.46 -34.39
C SER A 196 19.18 10.94 -33.78
N VAL A 197 19.00 9.62 -33.77
CA VAL A 197 17.85 8.95 -33.10
C VAL A 197 17.78 9.34 -31.61
N ARG A 198 18.94 9.42 -30.94
CA ARG A 198 19.05 9.85 -29.54
C ARG A 198 18.53 11.27 -29.31
N ASN A 199 18.74 12.18 -30.26
CA ASN A 199 18.18 13.53 -30.18
C ASN A 199 16.66 13.52 -30.37
N VAL A 200 16.13 12.69 -31.26
CA VAL A 200 14.66 12.53 -31.43
C VAL A 200 14.03 12.03 -30.14
N GLU A 201 14.60 11.00 -29.51
CA GLU A 201 14.14 10.48 -28.21
C GLU A 201 14.12 11.56 -27.14
N LYS A 202 15.15 12.40 -27.10
CA LYS A 202 15.23 13.54 -26.18
C LYS A 202 14.12 14.57 -26.42
N TYR A 203 13.78 14.86 -27.68
CA TYR A 203 12.65 15.75 -28.01
C TYR A 203 11.30 15.12 -27.67
N VAL A 204 11.10 13.83 -27.93
CA VAL A 204 9.86 13.10 -27.56
C VAL A 204 9.68 13.09 -26.04
N SER A 205 10.74 12.85 -25.27
CA SER A 205 10.70 12.91 -23.82
C SER A 205 10.34 14.31 -23.30
N ARG A 206 10.88 15.38 -23.90
CA ARG A 206 10.51 16.75 -23.56
C ARG A 206 9.06 17.07 -23.92
N LEU A 207 8.58 16.56 -25.04
CA LEU A 207 7.18 16.69 -25.44
C LEU A 207 6.28 16.06 -24.37
N PHE A 208 6.56 14.83 -23.92
CA PHE A 208 5.83 14.19 -22.81
C PHE A 208 5.79 15.04 -21.54
N SER A 209 6.93 15.61 -21.13
CA SER A 209 6.98 16.48 -19.94
C SER A 209 6.19 17.78 -20.12
N LYS A 210 6.13 18.34 -21.33
CA LYS A 210 5.41 19.59 -21.63
C LYS A 210 3.90 19.38 -21.82
N THR A 211 3.48 18.24 -22.34
CA THR A 211 2.07 17.91 -22.61
C THR A 211 1.43 17.11 -21.49
N GLY A 212 2.20 16.59 -20.53
CA GLY A 212 1.70 15.73 -19.46
C GLY A 212 1.26 14.33 -19.93
N THR A 213 1.71 13.90 -21.12
CA THR A 213 1.35 12.61 -21.71
C THR A 213 2.43 11.57 -21.45
N ASN A 214 2.07 10.30 -21.29
CA ASN A 214 3.01 9.23 -20.93
C ASN A 214 3.25 8.23 -22.06
N SER A 215 2.48 8.29 -23.13
CA SER A 215 2.66 7.44 -24.29
C SER A 215 2.66 8.22 -25.60
N ARG A 216 3.29 7.63 -26.62
CA ARG A 216 3.31 8.19 -27.96
C ARG A 216 1.89 8.38 -28.51
N THR A 217 1.00 7.42 -28.28
CA THR A 217 -0.39 7.47 -28.73
C THR A 217 -1.17 8.59 -28.03
N GLU A 218 -0.95 8.80 -26.72
CA GLU A 218 -1.52 9.93 -25.99
C GLU A 218 -0.99 11.27 -26.50
N LEU A 219 0.30 11.37 -26.79
CA LEU A 219 0.91 12.58 -27.33
C LEU A 219 0.31 12.97 -28.69
N VAL A 220 0.09 11.99 -29.57
CA VAL A 220 -0.56 12.22 -30.87
C VAL A 220 -2.01 12.69 -30.68
N ARG A 221 -2.77 12.00 -29.81
CA ARG A 221 -4.16 12.37 -29.52
C ARG A 221 -4.25 13.79 -28.95
N TYR A 222 -3.40 14.10 -27.97
CA TYR A 222 -3.32 15.42 -27.34
C TYR A 222 -3.01 16.51 -28.36
N ALA A 223 -2.06 16.26 -29.27
CA ALA A 223 -1.69 17.20 -30.31
C ALA A 223 -2.83 17.51 -31.29
N LEU A 224 -3.62 16.49 -31.67
CA LEU A 224 -4.80 16.65 -32.52
C LEU A 224 -5.93 17.42 -31.82
N GLU A 225 -6.22 17.09 -30.55
CA GLU A 225 -7.26 17.74 -29.76
C GLU A 225 -6.99 19.24 -29.52
N HIS A 226 -5.70 19.61 -29.41
CA HIS A 226 -5.28 20.98 -29.10
C HIS A 226 -4.78 21.76 -30.34
N GLY A 227 -4.87 21.19 -31.54
CA GLY A 227 -4.46 21.84 -32.79
C GLY A 227 -2.96 22.18 -32.84
N LEU A 228 -2.13 21.36 -32.19
CA LEU A 228 -0.67 21.54 -32.12
C LEU A 228 0.05 21.02 -33.37
N THR A 229 -0.67 20.43 -34.32
CA THR A 229 -0.13 19.95 -35.61
C THR A 229 -0.97 20.53 -36.75
N LYS A 230 -0.31 20.83 -37.87
CA LYS A 230 -0.94 21.36 -39.09
C LYS A 230 -1.40 20.25 -40.03
#